data_AF-A0A3A4PLB4-F1
#
_entry.id   AF-A0A3A4PLB4-F1
#
_cell.length_a   1.000
_cell.length_b   1.000
_cell.length_c   1.000
_cell.angle_alpha   90.00
_cell.angle_beta   90.00
_cell.angle_gamma   90.00
#
_symmetry.space_group_name_H-M   'P 1'
#
loop_
_entity.id
_entity.type
_entity.pdbx_description
1 polymer ?
#
loop_
_entity_poly.entity_id
_entity_poly.type
_entity_poly.pdbx_seq_one_letter_code
_entity_poly.pdbx_strand_id
1 'polypeptide(L)' 'NFGENPATATITFLTAQGEVPGPQVNVAPGQRASVNAGNYVTSFDVATRVTSDNPLVVERSCYYSPAGSGRTLGTCD' A
#
# COMPACT_ATOMS: atom_id res chain seq x y z
N ASN A 1 -9.50 -1.21 9.45
CA ASN A 1 -9.75 -2.37 10.33
C ASN A 1 -11.19 -2.30 10.79
N PHE A 2 -12.01 -3.26 10.35
CA PHE A 2 -13.44 -3.32 10.68
C PHE A 2 -13.74 -4.24 11.88
N GLY A 3 -12.72 -4.85 12.48
CA GLY A 3 -12.85 -5.66 13.70
C GLY A 3 -12.55 -4.88 14.98
N GLU A 4 -12.69 -5.57 16.11
CA GLU A 4 -12.58 -5.01 17.46
C GLU A 4 -11.16 -5.09 18.08
N ASN A 5 -10.25 -5.85 17.45
CA ASN A 5 -8.86 -5.98 17.90
C ASN A 5 -7.90 -5.23 16.95
N PRO A 6 -6.79 -4.68 17.45
CA PRO A 6 -5.75 -4.12 16.58
C PRO A 6 -5.17 -5.21 15.67
N ALA A 7 -4.84 -4.84 14.43
CA ALA A 7 -4.26 -5.73 13.45
C ALA A 7 -2.86 -5.25 13.06
N THR A 8 -1.88 -6.15 13.10
CA THR A 8 -0.54 -5.89 12.59
C THR A 8 -0.46 -6.42 11.15
N ALA A 9 -0.17 -5.54 10.20
CA ALA A 9 0.02 -5.88 8.80
C ALA A 9 1.49 -5.73 8.40
N THR A 10 2.05 -6.77 7.79
CA THR A 10 3.38 -6.73 7.18
C THR A 10 3.23 -6.58 5.67
N ILE A 11 3.93 -5.60 5.10
CA ILE A 11 3.89 -5.28 3.68
C ILE A 11 5.18 -5.73 3.01
N THR A 12 5.07 -6.41 1.88
CA THR A 12 6.20 -6.75 1.00
C THR A 12 5.89 -6.28 -0.41
N PHE A 13 6.81 -5.53 -1.01
CA PHE A 13 6.70 -5.12 -2.42
C PHE A 13 7.36 -6.18 -3.30
N LEU A 14 6.69 -6.54 -4.39
CA LEU A 14 7.16 -7.51 -5.36
C LEU A 14 7.55 -6.72 -6.62
N THR A 15 8.83 -6.80 -6.97
CA THR A 15 9.41 -6.10 -8.13
C THR A 15 10.00 -7.11 -9.11
N ALA A 16 10.32 -6.67 -10.33
CA ALA A 16 11.03 -7.51 -11.30
C ALA A 16 12.42 -7.97 -10.80
N GLN A 17 13.02 -7.24 -9.86
CA GLN A 17 14.32 -7.54 -9.26
C GLN A 17 14.21 -8.40 -7.99
N GLY A 18 12.98 -8.74 -7.57
CA GLY A 18 12.71 -9.53 -6.36
C GLY A 18 11.85 -8.80 -5.33
N GLU A 19 11.75 -9.40 -4.15
CA GLU A 19 10.98 -8.84 -3.03
C GLU A 19 11.75 -7.71 -2.33
N VAL A 20 11.06 -6.60 -2.07
CA VAL A 20 11.56 -5.46 -1.30
C VAL A 20 10.76 -5.37 0.01
N PRO A 21 11.40 -5.40 1.19
CA PRO A 21 10.72 -5.25 2.46
C PRO A 21 10.02 -3.90 2.58
N GLY A 22 8.72 -3.92 2.90
CA GLY A 22 7.96 -2.74 3.25
C GLY A 22 7.83 -2.56 4.77
N PRO A 23 7.04 -1.58 5.22
CA PRO A 23 6.83 -1.36 6.64
C PRO A 23 5.91 -2.43 7.25
N GLN A 24 6.04 -2.61 8.55
CA GLN A 24 4.97 -3.17 9.38
C GLN A 24 4.07 -2.03 9.87
N VAL A 25 2.76 -2.23 9.82
CA VAL A 25 1.77 -1.21 10.16
C VAL A 25 0.78 -1.78 11.17
N ASN A 26 0.56 -1.04 12.26
CA ASN A 26 -0.51 -1.37 13.21
C ASN A 26 -1.78 -0.58 12.83
N VAL A 27 -2.90 -1.28 12.70
CA VAL A 27 -4.20 -0.70 12.35
C VAL A 27 -5.17 -0.96 13.50
N ALA A 28 -5.39 0.07 14.32
CA ALA A 28 -6.35 0.03 15.42
C ALA A 28 -7.80 -0.18 14.93
N PRO A 29 -8.72 -0.69 15.78
CA PRO A 29 -10.14 -0.84 15.47
C PRO A 29 -10.77 0.44 14.92
N GLY A 30 -11.57 0.32 13.85
CA GLY A 30 -12.24 1.45 13.20
C GLY A 30 -11.30 2.43 12.48
N GLN A 31 -10.00 2.16 12.41
CA GLN A 31 -9.01 3.02 11.77
C GLN A 31 -8.56 2.50 10.40
N ARG A 32 -7.91 3.38 9.63
CA ARG A 32 -7.17 3.04 8.42
C ARG A 32 -5.70 3.45 8.56
N ALA A 33 -4.84 2.78 7.81
CA ALA A 33 -3.46 3.20 7.62
C ALA A 33 -3.16 3.28 6.11
N SER A 34 -2.36 4.26 5.71
CA SER A 34 -1.96 4.46 4.32
C SER A 34 -0.45 4.38 4.21
N VAL A 35 0.03 3.63 3.21
CA VAL A 35 1.45 3.46 2.94
C VAL A 35 1.74 3.91 1.52
N ASN A 36 2.66 4.87 1.38
CA ASN A 36 3.12 5.30 0.07
C ASN A 36 4.23 4.35 -0.42
N ALA A 37 3.92 3.54 -1.42
CA ALA A 37 4.87 2.59 -2.02
C ALA A 37 6.12 3.28 -2.59
N GLY A 38 6.00 4.51 -3.10
CA GLY A 38 7.13 5.27 -3.66
C GLY A 38 8.23 5.61 -2.66
N ASN A 39 7.96 5.46 -1.35
CA ASN A 39 8.99 5.59 -0.31
C ASN A 39 9.90 4.36 -0.19
N TYR A 40 9.54 3.24 -0.83
CA TYR A 40 10.22 1.94 -0.66
C TYR A 40 10.73 1.35 -1.98
N VAL A 41 10.08 1.68 -3.10
CA VAL A 41 10.44 1.16 -4.43
C VAL A 41 10.46 2.29 -5.44
N THR A 42 11.37 2.20 -6.41
CA THR A 42 11.50 3.14 -7.53
C THR A 42 10.98 2.57 -8.85
N SER A 43 10.51 1.31 -8.84
CA SER A 43 9.94 0.63 -10.01
C SER A 43 8.51 1.09 -10.26
N PHE A 44 8.10 1.13 -11.52
CA PHE A 44 6.71 1.33 -11.93
C PHE A 44 5.93 0.01 -12.04
N ASP A 45 6.65 -1.11 -12.21
CA ASP A 45 6.11 -2.47 -12.15
C ASP A 45 6.26 -3.00 -10.72
N VAL A 46 5.20 -2.86 -9.93
CA VAL A 46 5.17 -3.26 -8.52
C VAL A 46 3.83 -3.91 -8.17
N ALA A 47 3.90 -5.10 -7.57
CA ALA A 47 2.79 -5.70 -6.84
C ALA A 47 3.05 -5.64 -5.33
N THR A 48 2.00 -5.78 -4.52
CA THR A 48 2.11 -5.72 -3.06
C THR A 48 1.49 -6.95 -2.44
N ARG A 49 2.24 -7.64 -1.58
CA ARG A 49 1.72 -8.69 -0.70
C ARG A 49 1.52 -8.10 0.69
N VAL A 50 0.33 -8.29 1.24
CA VAL A 50 0.00 -7.89 2.62
C VAL A 50 -0.39 -9.14 3.39
N THR A 51 0.29 -9.39 4.50
CA THR A 51 -0.07 -10.42 5.48
C THR A 51 -0.45 -9.76 6.78
N SER A 52 -1.48 -10.25 7.46
CA SER A 52 -1.89 -9.70 8.75
C SER A 52 -2.26 -10.80 9.74
N ASP A 53 -2.07 -10.50 11.02
CA ASP A 53 -2.50 -11.35 12.13
C ASP A 53 -4.02 -11.36 12.35
N ASN A 54 -4.74 -10.38 11.79
CA ASN A 54 -6.19 -10.26 11.86
C ASN A 54 -6.79 -9.84 10.49
N PRO A 55 -8.08 -10.12 10.22
CA PRO A 55 -8.71 -9.74 8.96
C PRO A 55 -8.66 -8.23 8.69
N LEU A 56 -8.23 -7.87 7.48
CA LEU A 56 -8.20 -6.50 6.98
C LEU A 56 -8.76 -6.44 5.55
N VAL A 57 -9.43 -5.33 5.23
CA VAL A 57 -9.67 -4.94 3.83
C VAL A 57 -8.48 -4.13 3.38
N VAL A 58 -7.96 -4.45 2.19
CA VAL A 58 -6.81 -3.77 1.59
C VAL A 58 -7.23 -3.22 0.23
N GLU A 59 -6.87 -1.98 -0.05
CA GLU A 59 -7.04 -1.34 -1.35
C GLU A 59 -5.70 -0.82 -1.86
N ARG A 60 -5.56 -0.76 -3.19
CA ARG A 60 -4.43 -0.12 -3.88
C ARG A 60 -4.97 1.11 -4.61
N SER A 61 -4.37 2.27 -4.32
CA SER A 61 -4.66 3.52 -5.04
C SER A 61 -3.41 3.98 -5.77
N CYS A 62 -3.51 4.15 -7.09
CA CYS A 62 -2.45 4.73 -7.91
C CYS A 62 -2.82 6.15 -8.29
N TYR A 63 -1.85 7.06 -8.16
CA TYR A 63 -2.02 8.46 -8.46
C TYR A 63 -1.01 8.90 -9.52
N TYR A 64 -1.50 9.59 -10.54
CA TYR A 64 -0.67 10.16 -11.60
C TYR A 64 -1.02 11.62 -11.84
N SER A 65 -0.02 12.48 -11.94
CA SER A 65 -0.18 13.90 -12.27
C SER A 65 0.41 14.15 -13.65
N PRO A 66 -0.42 14.34 -14.70
CA PRO A 66 0.09 14.70 -16.02
C PRO A 66 0.80 16.05 -15.98
N ALA A 67 1.94 16.15 -16.67
CA ALA A 67 2.72 17.38 -16.73
C ALA A 67 1.87 18.55 -17.24
N GLY A 68 1.89 19.69 -16.53
CA GLY A 68 1.15 20.90 -16.89
C GLY A 68 -0.35 20.87 -16.60
N SER A 69 -0.91 19.77 -16.07
CA SER A 69 -2.36 19.64 -15.86
C SER A 69 -2.88 20.28 -14.57
N GLY A 70 -2.03 20.39 -13.53
CA GLY A 70 -2.46 20.83 -12.19
C GLY A 70 -3.45 19.89 -11.50
N ARG A 71 -3.66 18.69 -12.05
CA ARG A 71 -4.62 17.67 -11.57
C ARG A 71 -3.88 16.38 -11.22
N THR A 72 -4.41 15.67 -10.23
CA THR A 72 -4.00 14.31 -9.89
C THR A 72 -5.13 13.37 -10.28
N LEU A 73 -4.82 12.39 -11.12
CA LEU A 73 -5.72 11.36 -11.61
C LEU A 73 -5.51 10.06 -10.84
N GLY A 74 -6.55 9.24 -10.74
CA GLY A 74 -6.48 7.89 -10.20
C GLY A 74 -6.53 6.88 -11.34
N THR A 75 -5.38 6.45 -11.84
CA THR A 75 -5.30 5.46 -12.93
C THR A 75 -4.29 4.37 -12.55
N CYS A 76 -4.70 3.12 -12.72
CA CYS A 76 -3.83 1.95 -12.78
C CYS A 76 -3.79 1.50 -14.25
N ASP A 77 -2.63 1.06 -14.74
CA ASP A 77 -2.51 0.36 -16.03
C ASP A 77 -3.05 -1.08 -15.95
#